data_AF-A0A4R2HAC0-F1
#
_entry.id   AF-A0A4R2HAC0-F1
#
_cell.length_a   1.000
_cell.length_b   1.000
_cell.length_c   1.000
_cell.angle_alpha   90.00
_cell.angle_beta   90.00
_cell.angle_gamma   90.00
#
_symmetry.space_group_name_H-M   'P 1'
#
loop_
_entity.id
_entity.type
_entity.pdbx_description
1 polymer ?
#
loop_
_entity_poly.entity_id
_entity_poly.type
_entity_poly.pdbx_seq_one_letter_code
_entity_poly.pdbx_strand_id
1 'polypeptide(L)'
;MRNNKKLKCIVLLSICVLSIYSCKKDAVVESVNENKSLSNAISIENGYLKFRDQKAFDSLENIIINYSPHQLDAWEKTLVGFSSYRSTYLKAQNEYANVNSSESFNSFKKKYSDLISIRPDSSLTYKFGTPFSAIITNNSGELKIGDQFRKYTNESSLILYTGAHKNLSELKNSTDIKVLPIKKLLMSVRNAQSLAPPQGNSAFGNGMVSQYLFYSGDNKRRLYVELWVENTPPPNLVEFGSCRLYFVVLQELKKTFGGWRSNETDYYSNGVNLKFTSTHNLSIPNSYSFNGSFNAIQGVTGPIIYNMPSFPGYCSSVTGTGRFTTGGVPDAPGFGY
;
A
#
# COMPACT_ATOMS: atom_id res chain seq x y z
N MET A 1 -8.85 34.20 -62.32
CA MET A 1 -7.80 33.37 -61.68
C MET A 1 -7.66 33.73 -60.20
N ARG A 2 -8.42 33.08 -59.32
CA ARG A 2 -8.33 33.19 -57.86
C ARG A 2 -8.99 31.93 -57.27
N ASN A 3 -8.49 31.48 -56.11
CA ASN A 3 -9.14 30.53 -55.18
C ASN A 3 -8.86 29.00 -55.19
N ASN A 4 -7.82 28.48 -55.86
CA ASN A 4 -7.51 27.03 -55.73
C ASN A 4 -6.35 26.68 -54.77
N LYS A 5 -5.70 27.66 -54.14
CA LYS A 5 -4.58 27.42 -53.19
C LYS A 5 -4.97 27.50 -51.71
N LYS A 6 -6.05 28.21 -51.35
CA LYS A 6 -6.51 28.33 -49.94
C LYS A 6 -7.34 27.13 -49.46
N LEU A 7 -7.96 26.37 -50.37
CA LEU A 7 -8.78 25.20 -50.04
C LEU A 7 -7.92 23.98 -49.63
N LYS A 8 -6.70 23.86 -50.19
CA LYS A 8 -5.79 22.75 -49.88
C LYS A 8 -5.17 22.85 -48.47
N CYS A 9 -5.05 24.04 -47.90
CA CYS A 9 -4.55 24.22 -46.53
C CYS A 9 -5.60 23.90 -45.46
N ILE A 10 -6.90 24.07 -45.74
CA ILE A 10 -7.96 23.77 -44.78
C ILE A 10 -8.22 22.26 -44.70
N VAL A 11 -8.12 21.54 -45.83
CA VAL A 11 -8.25 20.07 -45.86
C VAL A 11 -7.07 19.38 -45.16
N LEU A 12 -5.85 19.92 -45.26
CA LEU A 12 -4.68 19.38 -44.54
C LEU A 12 -4.73 19.61 -43.01
N LEU A 13 -5.26 20.75 -42.56
CA LEU A 13 -5.44 21.01 -41.12
C LEU A 13 -6.54 20.14 -40.49
N SER A 14 -7.53 19.74 -41.27
CA SER A 14 -8.65 18.89 -40.82
C SER A 14 -8.21 17.44 -40.56
N ILE A 15 -7.19 16.95 -41.27
CA ILE A 15 -6.65 15.59 -41.10
C ILE A 15 -5.71 15.51 -39.88
N CYS A 16 -5.06 16.61 -39.48
CA CYS A 16 -4.22 16.65 -38.27
C CYS A 16 -5.01 16.68 -36.96
N VAL A 17 -6.28 17.12 -36.96
CA VAL A 17 -7.11 17.16 -35.74
C VAL A 17 -7.78 15.80 -35.46
N LEU A 18 -7.91 14.92 -36.46
CA LEU A 18 -8.46 13.57 -36.28
C LEU A 18 -7.42 12.53 -35.81
N SER A 19 -6.12 12.86 -35.87
CA SER A 19 -5.03 11.97 -35.40
C SER A 19 -4.78 11.98 -33.88
N ILE A 20 -5.54 12.75 -33.09
CA ILE A 20 -5.44 12.76 -31.62
C ILE A 20 -6.55 11.93 -30.94
N TYR A 21 -7.44 11.29 -31.73
CA TYR A 21 -8.48 10.37 -31.24
C TYR A 21 -8.16 8.90 -31.55
N SER A 22 -6.86 8.55 -31.55
CA SER A 22 -6.45 7.14 -31.47
C SER A 22 -6.63 6.65 -30.03
N CYS A 23 -7.90 6.39 -29.65
CA CYS A 23 -8.22 5.48 -28.58
C CYS A 23 -7.42 4.18 -28.81
N LYS A 24 -6.40 3.96 -28.00
CA LYS A 24 -5.89 2.61 -27.76
C LYS A 24 -7.07 1.84 -27.18
N LYS A 25 -7.72 1.06 -28.03
CA LYS A 25 -8.62 -0.01 -27.61
C LYS A 25 -7.69 -1.13 -27.17
N ASP A 26 -7.21 -1.03 -25.94
CA ASP A 26 -6.51 -2.14 -25.31
C ASP A 26 -7.46 -3.33 -25.36
N ALA A 27 -6.92 -4.44 -25.86
CA ALA A 27 -7.62 -5.70 -25.95
C ALA A 27 -8.02 -6.12 -24.52
N VAL A 28 -9.28 -5.86 -24.17
CA VAL A 28 -9.96 -6.51 -23.05
C VAL A 28 -10.18 -7.96 -23.50
N VAL A 29 -9.18 -8.80 -23.28
CA VAL A 29 -9.29 -10.24 -23.40
C VAL A 29 -8.88 -10.80 -22.03
N GLU A 30 -9.85 -11.46 -21.38
CA GLU A 30 -9.75 -12.27 -20.15
C GLU A 30 -9.77 -11.57 -18.75
N SER A 31 -10.62 -10.58 -18.50
CA SER A 31 -10.93 -10.17 -17.10
C SER A 31 -12.43 -10.04 -16.76
N VAL A 32 -13.33 -10.25 -17.73
CA VAL A 32 -14.77 -10.03 -17.52
C VAL A 32 -15.42 -11.16 -16.69
N ASN A 33 -14.89 -12.38 -16.74
CA ASN A 33 -15.45 -13.52 -15.97
C ASN A 33 -14.99 -13.55 -14.50
N GLU A 34 -13.76 -13.17 -14.18
CA GLU A 34 -13.30 -13.13 -12.78
C GLU A 34 -13.95 -11.99 -11.99
N ASN A 35 -14.08 -10.81 -12.61
CA ASN A 35 -14.69 -9.64 -11.96
C ASN A 35 -16.17 -9.86 -11.58
N LYS A 36 -16.92 -10.65 -12.37
CA LYS A 36 -18.32 -11.00 -12.07
C LYS A 36 -18.46 -12.06 -10.98
N SER A 37 -17.44 -12.91 -10.80
CA SER A 37 -17.40 -13.89 -9.70
C SER A 37 -17.02 -13.27 -8.37
N LEU A 38 -16.19 -12.21 -8.36
CA LEU A 38 -15.81 -11.51 -7.12
C LEU A 38 -16.93 -10.64 -6.54
N SER A 39 -17.83 -10.09 -7.35
CA SER A 39 -18.92 -9.23 -6.85
C SER A 39 -19.87 -9.95 -5.90
N ASN A 40 -20.03 -11.27 -6.04
CA ASN A 40 -20.84 -12.09 -5.14
C ASN A 40 -20.05 -12.64 -3.95
N ALA A 41 -18.73 -12.47 -3.94
CA ALA A 41 -17.83 -13.00 -2.92
C ALA A 41 -17.44 -11.97 -1.86
N ILE A 42 -17.78 -10.69 -2.08
CA ILE A 42 -17.50 -9.56 -1.21
C ILE A 42 -18.81 -8.82 -0.96
N SER A 43 -19.14 -8.59 0.31
CA SER A 43 -20.27 -7.76 0.74
C SER A 43 -19.82 -6.74 1.77
N ILE A 44 -20.63 -5.71 2.00
CA ILE A 44 -20.39 -4.73 3.07
C ILE A 44 -21.36 -5.03 4.21
N GLU A 45 -20.82 -5.30 5.41
CA GLU A 45 -21.60 -5.57 6.63
C GLU A 45 -21.15 -4.54 7.68
N ASN A 46 -22.07 -3.71 8.19
CA ASN A 46 -21.77 -2.72 9.24
C ASN A 46 -20.52 -1.86 8.98
N GLY A 47 -20.29 -1.47 7.72
CA GLY A 47 -19.19 -0.60 7.31
C GLY A 47 -17.82 -1.27 7.18
N TYR A 48 -17.71 -2.59 7.27
CA TYR A 48 -16.49 -3.34 6.91
C TYR A 48 -16.73 -4.26 5.71
N LEU A 49 -15.64 -4.62 5.02
CA LEU A 49 -15.68 -5.64 3.98
C LEU A 49 -15.81 -7.02 4.61
N LYS A 50 -16.77 -7.79 4.11
CA LYS A 50 -16.97 -9.20 4.41
C LYS A 50 -16.71 -10.03 3.17
N PHE A 51 -15.73 -10.90 3.28
CA PHE A 51 -15.41 -11.92 2.29
C PHE A 51 -16.17 -13.19 2.62
N ARG A 52 -16.71 -13.86 1.61
CA ARG A 52 -17.42 -15.14 1.79
C ARG A 52 -16.54 -16.19 2.46
N ASP A 53 -15.30 -16.30 2.02
CA ASP A 53 -14.33 -17.31 2.46
C ASP A 53 -12.89 -16.82 2.22
N GLN A 54 -11.90 -17.58 2.69
CA GLN A 54 -10.47 -17.26 2.51
C GLN A 54 -10.07 -17.23 1.03
N LYS A 55 -10.65 -18.09 0.19
CA LYS A 55 -10.35 -18.12 -1.24
C LYS A 55 -10.79 -16.82 -1.93
N ALA A 56 -11.95 -16.28 -1.56
CA ALA A 56 -12.44 -14.99 -2.04
C ALA A 56 -11.52 -13.84 -1.61
N PHE A 57 -11.05 -13.88 -0.37
CA PHE A 57 -10.06 -12.93 0.15
C PHE A 57 -8.75 -13.00 -0.65
N ASP A 58 -8.15 -14.18 -0.78
CA ASP A 58 -6.90 -14.40 -1.51
C ASP A 58 -7.03 -13.99 -2.99
N SER A 59 -8.19 -14.27 -3.60
CA SER A 59 -8.48 -13.89 -4.99
C SER A 59 -8.55 -12.37 -5.15
N LEU A 60 -9.24 -11.66 -4.25
CA LEU A 60 -9.26 -10.20 -4.28
C LEU A 60 -7.85 -9.65 -4.07
N GLU A 61 -7.13 -10.16 -3.09
CA GLU A 61 -5.76 -9.73 -2.82
C GLU A 61 -4.88 -9.85 -4.06
N ASN A 62 -4.97 -10.97 -4.78
CA ASN A 62 -4.25 -11.21 -6.04
C ASN A 62 -4.65 -10.30 -7.20
N ILE A 63 -5.79 -9.62 -7.09
CA ILE A 63 -6.25 -8.63 -8.07
C ILE A 63 -5.80 -7.22 -7.64
N ILE A 64 -6.15 -6.78 -6.42
CA ILE A 64 -5.87 -5.42 -5.93
C ILE A 64 -4.37 -5.14 -5.79
N ILE A 65 -3.56 -6.20 -5.62
CA ILE A 65 -2.10 -6.16 -5.63
C ILE A 65 -1.50 -5.52 -6.88
N ASN A 66 -2.19 -5.66 -8.02
CA ASN A 66 -1.73 -5.17 -9.31
C ASN A 66 -2.38 -3.85 -9.70
N TYR A 67 -3.20 -3.27 -8.82
CA TYR A 67 -3.87 -2.01 -9.10
C TYR A 67 -2.92 -0.83 -8.92
N SER A 68 -2.86 0.00 -9.95
CA SER A 68 -2.36 1.37 -9.84
C SER A 68 -3.19 2.18 -8.82
N PRO A 69 -2.66 3.31 -8.30
CA PRO A 69 -3.41 4.17 -7.39
C PRO A 69 -4.77 4.59 -7.93
N HIS A 70 -4.86 4.93 -9.24
CA HIS A 70 -6.13 5.28 -9.86
C HIS A 70 -7.12 4.11 -9.94
N GLN A 71 -6.63 2.90 -10.17
CA GLN A 71 -7.48 1.69 -10.14
C GLN A 71 -7.95 1.37 -8.72
N LEU A 72 -7.10 1.55 -7.71
CA LEU A 72 -7.50 1.44 -6.30
C LEU A 72 -8.58 2.46 -5.95
N ASP A 73 -8.40 3.72 -6.33
CA ASP A 73 -9.39 4.77 -6.07
C ASP A 73 -10.72 4.50 -6.80
N ALA A 74 -10.66 4.00 -8.02
CA ALA A 74 -11.85 3.60 -8.77
C ALA A 74 -12.56 2.41 -8.12
N TRP A 75 -11.82 1.38 -7.70
CA TRP A 75 -12.35 0.22 -7.01
C TRP A 75 -12.99 0.58 -5.67
N GLU A 76 -12.33 1.39 -4.84
CA GLU A 76 -12.87 1.86 -3.56
C GLU A 76 -14.20 2.60 -3.74
N LYS A 77 -14.33 3.41 -4.80
CA LYS A 77 -15.58 4.12 -5.13
C LYS A 77 -16.74 3.20 -5.52
N THR A 78 -16.47 1.96 -5.94
CA THR A 78 -17.54 0.97 -6.23
C THR A 78 -18.17 0.39 -4.97
N LEU A 79 -17.51 0.52 -3.82
CA LEU A 79 -17.91 -0.10 -2.55
C LEU A 79 -18.80 0.85 -1.73
N VAL A 80 -20.04 1.03 -2.17
CA VAL A 80 -21.00 1.93 -1.51
C VAL A 80 -21.25 1.51 -0.06
N GLY A 81 -20.99 2.41 0.89
CA GLY A 81 -21.13 2.15 2.33
C GLY A 81 -19.85 1.65 3.01
N PHE A 82 -18.74 1.55 2.28
CA PHE A 82 -17.42 1.28 2.81
C PHE A 82 -16.49 2.47 2.58
N SER A 83 -15.65 2.75 3.57
CA SER A 83 -14.55 3.71 3.45
C SER A 83 -13.29 2.99 3.91
N SER A 84 -12.37 2.75 2.97
CA SER A 84 -11.10 2.13 3.33
C SER A 84 -10.28 3.06 4.21
N TYR A 85 -9.45 2.47 5.05
CA TYR A 85 -8.50 3.21 5.85
C TYR A 85 -7.48 3.95 4.95
N ARG A 86 -7.11 3.37 3.80
CA ARG A 86 -6.29 4.01 2.77
C ARG A 86 -6.94 5.29 2.26
N SER A 87 -8.21 5.28 1.84
CA SER A 87 -8.86 6.50 1.32
C SER A 87 -8.88 7.60 2.36
N THR A 88 -9.15 7.25 3.62
CA THR A 88 -9.16 8.21 4.73
C THR A 88 -7.76 8.77 5.01
N TYR A 89 -6.72 7.94 4.94
CA TYR A 89 -5.34 8.37 5.06
C TYR A 89 -4.92 9.32 3.93
N LEU A 90 -5.27 9.02 2.68
CA LEU A 90 -5.02 9.91 1.54
C LEU A 90 -5.73 11.27 1.70
N LYS A 91 -6.98 11.24 2.19
CA LYS A 91 -7.70 12.47 2.55
C LYS A 91 -6.94 13.26 3.61
N ALA A 92 -6.44 12.59 4.65
CA ALA A 92 -5.64 13.25 5.68
C ALA A 92 -4.35 13.85 5.11
N GLN A 93 -3.66 13.16 4.19
CA GLN A 93 -2.47 13.70 3.51
C GLN A 93 -2.80 14.98 2.72
N ASN A 94 -3.91 14.97 1.97
CA ASN A 94 -4.36 16.13 1.19
C ASN A 94 -4.75 17.32 2.10
N GLU A 95 -5.44 17.06 3.22
CA GLU A 95 -5.74 18.11 4.20
C GLU A 95 -4.47 18.63 4.87
N TYR A 96 -3.53 17.74 5.21
CA TYR A 96 -2.27 18.10 5.84
C TYR A 96 -1.40 19.00 4.95
N ALA A 97 -1.48 18.82 3.62
CA ALA A 97 -0.80 19.69 2.66
C ALA A 97 -1.19 21.18 2.80
N ASN A 98 -2.40 21.45 3.30
CA ASN A 98 -2.94 22.80 3.45
C ASN A 98 -2.77 23.37 4.88
N VAL A 99 -2.19 22.61 5.81
CA VAL A 99 -1.92 23.07 7.19
C VAL A 99 -0.76 24.08 7.16
N ASN A 100 -1.01 25.32 7.60
CA ASN A 100 -0.06 26.43 7.49
C ASN A 100 0.07 27.27 8.78
N SER A 101 -0.57 26.84 9.86
CA SER A 101 -0.55 27.53 11.16
C SER A 101 -0.54 26.53 12.31
N SER A 102 -0.13 26.97 13.51
CA SER A 102 -0.17 26.14 14.71
C SER A 102 -1.60 25.69 15.05
N GLU A 103 -2.58 26.59 14.88
CA GLU A 103 -3.99 26.30 15.11
C GLU A 103 -4.55 25.26 14.14
N SER A 104 -4.28 25.41 12.83
CA SER A 104 -4.70 24.41 11.84
C SER A 104 -4.01 23.07 12.06
N PHE A 105 -2.76 23.06 12.56
CA PHE A 105 -2.05 21.82 12.90
C PHE A 105 -2.66 21.12 14.11
N ASN A 106 -3.03 21.85 15.16
CA ASN A 106 -3.70 21.28 16.33
C ASN A 106 -5.10 20.75 15.97
N SER A 107 -5.85 21.49 15.14
CA SER A 107 -7.14 21.03 14.60
C SER A 107 -6.99 19.75 13.77
N PHE A 108 -5.99 19.70 12.91
CA PHE A 108 -5.66 18.51 12.11
C PHE A 108 -5.34 17.30 12.99
N LYS A 109 -4.45 17.47 13.98
CA LYS A 109 -4.10 16.39 14.93
C LYS A 109 -5.33 15.84 15.65
N LYS A 110 -6.21 16.72 16.13
CA LYS A 110 -7.43 16.32 16.83
C LYS A 110 -8.38 15.57 15.90
N LYS A 111 -8.54 16.02 14.66
CA LYS A 111 -9.45 15.41 13.68
C LYS A 111 -9.03 13.98 13.30
N TYR A 112 -7.73 13.73 13.18
CA TYR A 112 -7.21 12.44 12.70
C TYR A 112 -6.50 11.62 13.78
N SER A 113 -6.64 11.98 15.06
CA SER A 113 -5.89 11.37 16.16
C SER A 113 -5.99 9.86 16.22
N ASP A 114 -7.12 9.29 15.80
CA ASP A 114 -7.38 7.85 15.82
C ASP A 114 -6.92 7.10 14.58
N LEU A 115 -6.55 7.84 13.53
CA LEU A 115 -6.30 7.31 12.20
C LEU A 115 -4.88 7.55 11.72
N ILE A 116 -4.19 8.58 12.19
CA ILE A 116 -2.82 8.85 11.74
C ILE A 116 -1.88 9.00 12.93
N SER A 117 -0.61 8.70 12.69
CA SER A 117 0.50 9.11 13.54
C SER A 117 1.37 10.11 12.78
N ILE A 118 1.86 11.12 13.47
CA ILE A 118 2.80 12.10 12.92
C ILE A 118 4.19 11.72 13.44
N ARG A 119 5.12 11.40 12.52
CA ARG A 119 6.50 11.05 12.86
C ARG A 119 7.27 12.29 13.36
N PRO A 120 8.42 12.13 14.04
CA PRO A 120 9.20 13.27 14.56
C PRO A 120 9.63 14.28 13.49
N ASP A 121 9.77 13.82 12.25
CA ASP A 121 10.10 14.64 11.10
C ASP A 121 8.87 15.25 10.41
N SER A 122 7.70 15.19 11.05
CA SER A 122 6.40 15.67 10.58
C SER A 122 5.77 14.88 9.42
N SER A 123 6.32 13.74 9.02
CA SER A 123 5.65 12.85 8.04
C SER A 123 4.43 12.15 8.66
N LEU A 124 3.42 11.85 7.84
CA LEU A 124 2.26 11.08 8.28
C LEU A 124 2.47 9.59 8.09
N THR A 125 2.00 8.77 9.02
CA THR A 125 2.03 7.30 8.90
C THR A 125 0.74 6.70 9.45
N TYR A 126 0.41 5.49 8.99
CA TYR A 126 -0.71 4.72 9.53
C TYR A 126 -0.53 4.45 11.02
N LYS A 127 -1.57 4.72 11.82
CA LYS A 127 -1.58 4.51 13.28
C LYS A 127 -1.63 3.02 13.62
N PHE A 128 -2.37 2.23 12.86
CA PHE A 128 -2.50 0.79 13.01
C PHE A 128 -2.31 0.07 11.69
N GLY A 129 -2.21 -1.26 11.75
CA GLY A 129 -2.03 -2.10 10.57
C GLY A 129 -0.82 -1.73 9.72
N THR A 130 -0.97 -2.00 8.44
CA THR A 130 0.06 -1.88 7.40
C THR A 130 -0.50 -1.12 6.19
N PRO A 131 0.36 -0.58 5.31
CA PRO A 131 -0.11 0.11 4.10
C PRO A 131 -0.99 -0.76 3.20
N PHE A 132 -0.70 -2.06 3.08
CA PHE A 132 -1.54 -2.97 2.29
C PHE A 132 -2.89 -3.26 2.97
N SER A 133 -2.88 -3.63 4.26
CA SER A 133 -4.13 -3.89 5.02
C SER A 133 -5.06 -2.66 5.06
N ALA A 134 -4.52 -1.44 4.94
CA ALA A 134 -5.31 -0.22 4.88
C ALA A 134 -6.26 -0.15 3.65
N ILE A 135 -5.95 -0.88 2.57
CA ILE A 135 -6.80 -0.96 1.37
C ILE A 135 -8.12 -1.71 1.67
N ILE A 136 -8.03 -2.76 2.47
CA ILE A 136 -9.11 -3.74 2.68
C ILE A 136 -9.82 -3.60 4.04
N THR A 137 -9.29 -2.77 4.93
CA THR A 137 -9.87 -2.51 6.25
C THR A 137 -10.63 -1.19 6.27
N ASN A 138 -11.65 -1.13 7.13
CA ASN A 138 -12.32 0.14 7.43
C ASN A 138 -11.45 1.04 8.35
N ASN A 139 -11.96 2.22 8.68
CA ASN A 139 -11.31 3.19 9.59
C ASN A 139 -11.12 2.68 11.03
N SER A 140 -11.70 1.54 11.40
CA SER A 140 -11.50 0.87 12.70
C SER A 140 -10.49 -0.28 12.62
N GLY A 141 -9.87 -0.49 11.46
CA GLY A 141 -8.93 -1.57 11.18
C GLY A 141 -9.58 -2.93 11.00
N GLU A 142 -10.87 -2.99 10.62
CA GLU A 142 -11.65 -4.23 10.61
C GLU A 142 -11.97 -4.71 9.20
N LEU A 143 -11.92 -6.03 9.04
CA LEU A 143 -12.56 -6.79 7.96
C LEU A 143 -13.08 -8.13 8.50
N LYS A 144 -13.88 -8.84 7.71
CA LYS A 144 -14.41 -10.15 8.04
C LYS A 144 -14.19 -11.15 6.90
N ILE A 145 -13.73 -12.36 7.21
CA ILE A 145 -13.53 -13.45 6.23
C ILE A 145 -14.29 -14.67 6.74
N GLY A 146 -15.34 -15.08 6.02
CA GLY A 146 -16.34 -16.00 6.54
C GLY A 146 -16.95 -15.45 7.83
N ASP A 147 -16.78 -16.20 8.93
CA ASP A 147 -17.23 -15.80 10.27
C ASP A 147 -16.11 -15.24 11.16
N GLN A 148 -14.88 -15.16 10.63
CA GLN A 148 -13.72 -14.65 11.36
C GLN A 148 -13.55 -13.15 11.11
N PHE A 149 -13.57 -12.36 12.17
CA PHE A 149 -13.12 -10.98 12.18
C PHE A 149 -11.60 -10.89 12.25
N ARG A 150 -11.06 -9.91 11.54
CA ARG A 150 -9.67 -9.48 11.61
C ARG A 150 -9.63 -8.01 11.97
N LYS A 151 -9.03 -7.67 13.12
CA LYS A 151 -8.92 -6.30 13.61
C LYS A 151 -7.46 -5.90 13.82
N TYR A 152 -7.01 -4.91 13.08
CA TYR A 152 -5.72 -4.25 13.26
C TYR A 152 -5.85 -3.15 14.32
N THR A 153 -4.97 -3.16 15.33
CA THR A 153 -5.07 -2.27 16.48
C THR A 153 -3.92 -1.26 16.54
N ASN A 154 -4.15 -0.18 17.30
CA ASN A 154 -3.14 0.84 17.62
C ASN A 154 -1.97 0.29 18.43
N GLU A 155 -2.16 -0.82 19.13
CA GLU A 155 -1.13 -1.52 19.90
C GLU A 155 -0.23 -2.37 18.97
N SER A 156 -0.30 -2.14 17.66
CA SER A 156 0.40 -2.88 16.62
C SER A 156 0.17 -4.38 16.77
N SER A 157 -1.10 -4.76 16.80
CA SER A 157 -1.52 -6.17 16.81
C SER A 157 -2.65 -6.41 15.82
N LEU A 158 -2.72 -7.65 15.32
CA LEU A 158 -3.84 -8.19 14.57
C LEU A 158 -4.57 -9.17 15.50
N ILE A 159 -5.82 -8.83 15.84
CA ILE A 159 -6.71 -9.66 16.63
C ILE A 159 -7.61 -10.45 15.68
N LEU A 160 -7.64 -11.77 15.84
CA LEU A 160 -8.55 -12.68 15.15
C LEU A 160 -9.58 -13.20 16.15
N TYR A 161 -10.86 -13.17 15.78
CA TYR A 161 -11.95 -13.70 16.59
C TYR A 161 -13.14 -14.11 15.72
N THR A 162 -14.02 -14.97 16.23
CA THR A 162 -15.24 -15.41 15.54
C THR A 162 -16.50 -15.01 16.29
N GLY A 163 -17.65 -15.05 15.61
CA GLY A 163 -18.96 -14.79 16.21
C GLY A 163 -19.47 -13.38 15.95
N ALA A 164 -20.19 -12.80 16.92
CA ALA A 164 -20.69 -11.42 16.83
C ALA A 164 -19.53 -10.41 16.84
N HIS A 165 -19.74 -9.25 16.23
CA HIS A 165 -18.79 -8.13 16.29
C HIS A 165 -18.54 -7.74 17.76
N LYS A 166 -17.28 -7.54 18.11
CA LYS A 166 -16.83 -7.16 19.45
C LYS A 166 -16.03 -5.87 19.36
N ASN A 167 -16.32 -4.90 20.21
CA ASN A 167 -15.51 -3.70 20.37
C ASN A 167 -14.19 -4.01 21.12
N LEU A 168 -13.28 -3.04 21.18
CA LEU A 168 -11.95 -3.26 21.76
C LEU A 168 -11.99 -3.64 23.25
N SER A 169 -12.93 -3.10 24.03
CA SER A 169 -13.09 -3.43 25.45
C SER A 169 -13.60 -4.87 25.64
N GLU A 170 -14.53 -5.31 24.79
CA GLU A 170 -15.02 -6.69 24.78
C GLU A 170 -13.92 -7.68 24.35
N LEU A 171 -13.09 -7.30 23.37
CA LEU A 171 -11.97 -8.12 22.92
C LEU A 171 -10.92 -8.31 24.02
N LYS A 172 -10.64 -7.29 24.84
CA LYS A 172 -9.69 -7.39 25.97
C LYS A 172 -10.11 -8.43 27.03
N ASN A 173 -11.40 -8.72 27.12
CA ASN A 173 -11.96 -9.65 28.11
C ASN A 173 -12.36 -11.01 27.49
N SER A 174 -12.14 -11.21 26.19
CA SER A 174 -12.56 -12.42 25.47
C SER A 174 -11.47 -13.49 25.53
N THR A 175 -11.83 -14.73 25.85
CA THR A 175 -10.92 -15.88 25.83
C THR A 175 -10.66 -16.41 24.42
N ASP A 176 -11.62 -16.20 23.51
CA ASP A 176 -11.62 -16.80 22.18
C ASP A 176 -11.00 -15.86 21.12
N ILE A 177 -9.83 -15.31 21.43
CA ILE A 177 -9.09 -14.42 20.53
C ILE A 177 -7.69 -14.97 20.26
N LYS A 178 -7.19 -14.73 19.04
CA LYS A 178 -5.77 -14.89 18.71
C LYS A 178 -5.18 -13.52 18.44
N VAL A 179 -4.11 -13.18 19.14
CA VAL A 179 -3.39 -11.90 18.95
C VAL A 179 -2.07 -12.18 18.24
N LEU A 180 -1.87 -11.52 17.11
CA LEU A 180 -0.64 -11.59 16.32
C LEU A 180 0.06 -10.22 16.39
N PRO A 181 1.35 -10.15 16.79
CA PRO A 181 2.05 -8.88 16.83
C PRO A 181 2.34 -8.35 15.41
N ILE A 182 2.28 -7.03 15.27
CA ILE A 182 2.68 -6.28 14.07
C ILE A 182 3.91 -5.45 14.43
N LYS A 183 5.04 -5.69 13.78
CA LYS A 183 6.28 -4.96 14.04
C LYS A 183 6.33 -3.68 13.20
N LYS A 184 6.50 -2.53 13.85
CA LYS A 184 6.86 -1.26 13.19
C LYS A 184 8.29 -0.91 13.61
N LEU A 185 9.15 -0.49 12.68
CA LEU A 185 10.45 0.08 13.07
C LEU A 185 10.18 1.39 13.83
N LEU A 186 10.49 1.40 15.12
CA LEU A 186 10.52 2.63 15.91
C LEU A 186 11.74 3.43 15.44
N MET A 187 11.52 4.54 14.72
CA MET A 187 12.60 5.39 14.25
C MET A 187 13.35 6.01 15.44
N SER A 188 14.63 5.67 15.62
CA SER A 188 15.59 6.62 16.19
C SER A 188 16.25 7.35 15.01
N VAL A 189 16.14 8.67 15.00
CA VAL A 189 16.58 9.51 13.89
C VAL A 189 18.11 9.56 13.88
N ARG A 190 18.76 9.14 12.78
CA ARG A 190 20.02 9.73 12.31
C ARG A 190 20.30 9.37 10.83
N ASN A 191 20.54 10.43 10.06
CA ASN A 191 20.96 10.55 8.66
C ASN A 191 21.36 9.25 7.93
N ALA A 192 20.59 8.88 6.91
CA ALA A 192 20.86 7.79 5.95
C ALA A 192 21.45 6.52 6.60
N GLN A 193 20.73 5.94 7.56
CA GLN A 193 21.07 4.64 8.12
C GLN A 193 20.01 3.64 7.68
N SER A 194 20.45 2.53 7.07
CA SER A 194 19.63 1.32 7.03
C SER A 194 19.22 1.04 8.47
N LEU A 195 17.93 1.22 8.77
CA LEU A 195 17.36 0.83 10.05
C LEU A 195 17.16 -0.68 9.97
N ALA A 196 18.21 -1.43 10.25
CA ALA A 196 18.07 -2.86 10.50
C ALA A 196 17.10 -3.03 11.68
N PRO A 197 16.16 -3.99 11.61
CA PRO A 197 15.30 -4.29 12.74
C PRO A 197 16.16 -4.66 13.96
N PRO A 198 15.77 -4.26 15.19
CA PRO A 198 16.57 -4.53 16.37
C PRO A 198 16.88 -6.03 16.51
N GLN A 199 18.16 -6.37 16.69
CA GLN A 199 18.61 -7.75 16.89
C GLN A 199 18.05 -8.30 18.21
N GLY A 200 17.50 -9.52 18.18
CA GLY A 200 17.23 -10.30 19.39
C GLY A 200 15.82 -10.85 19.61
N ASN A 201 14.82 -10.55 18.77
CA ASN A 201 13.47 -11.09 18.95
C ASN A 201 13.02 -11.99 17.78
N SER A 202 13.13 -13.30 18.05
CA SER A 202 12.78 -14.46 17.23
C SER A 202 11.45 -14.33 16.48
N ALA A 203 11.47 -14.87 15.24
CA ALA A 203 10.36 -15.16 14.33
C ALA A 203 9.47 -13.97 13.87
N PHE A 204 9.24 -13.90 12.56
CA PHE A 204 8.69 -12.76 11.85
C PHE A 204 7.16 -12.67 11.98
N GLY A 205 6.66 -11.56 12.51
CA GLY A 205 5.25 -11.14 12.43
C GLY A 205 5.06 -10.11 11.31
N ASN A 206 3.81 -9.74 11.02
CA ASN A 206 3.50 -8.73 10.00
C ASN A 206 4.23 -7.43 10.33
N GLY A 207 4.86 -6.74 9.38
CA GLY A 207 5.60 -5.53 9.74
C GLY A 207 6.57 -5.00 8.70
N MET A 208 7.16 -3.85 9.02
CA MET A 208 8.20 -3.22 8.20
C MET A 208 9.54 -3.91 8.46
N VAL A 209 10.14 -4.47 7.41
CA VAL A 209 11.45 -5.11 7.45
C VAL A 209 12.55 -4.06 7.52
N SER A 210 12.42 -2.98 6.75
CA SER A 210 13.48 -1.99 6.55
C SER A 210 12.93 -0.72 5.90
N GLN A 211 13.63 0.38 6.10
CA GLN A 211 13.27 1.70 5.56
C GLN A 211 14.54 2.45 5.12
N TYR A 212 14.46 3.11 3.97
CA TYR A 212 15.49 3.99 3.44
C TYR A 212 14.88 5.36 3.16
N LEU A 213 15.67 6.39 3.44
CA LEU A 213 15.32 7.78 3.17
C LEU A 213 16.40 8.41 2.29
N PHE A 214 16.00 8.84 1.11
CA PHE A 214 16.86 9.52 0.16
C PHE A 214 16.45 10.98 0.00
N TYR A 215 17.42 11.84 -0.32
CA TYR A 215 17.20 13.26 -0.57
C TYR A 215 17.63 13.61 -1.99
N SER A 216 16.98 14.61 -2.59
CA SER A 216 17.50 15.28 -3.78
C SER A 216 18.78 16.07 -3.44
N GLY A 217 19.61 16.35 -4.45
CA GLY A 217 20.85 17.11 -4.25
C GLY A 217 20.65 18.51 -3.63
N ASP A 218 19.47 19.11 -3.80
CA ASP A 218 19.10 20.40 -3.19
C ASP A 218 18.46 20.27 -1.79
N ASN A 219 18.30 19.04 -1.27
CA ASN A 219 17.62 18.71 -0.01
C ASN A 219 16.18 19.24 0.12
N LYS A 220 15.51 19.59 -1.00
CA LYS A 220 14.13 20.09 -0.98
C LYS A 220 13.10 18.98 -1.19
N ARG A 221 13.53 17.79 -1.60
CA ARG A 221 12.68 16.64 -1.88
C ARG A 221 13.28 15.41 -1.22
N ARG A 222 12.42 14.49 -0.79
CA ARG A 222 12.85 13.23 -0.19
C ARG A 222 11.98 12.06 -0.61
N LEU A 223 12.56 10.88 -0.57
CA LEU A 223 11.95 9.63 -0.97
C LEU A 223 12.11 8.61 0.17
N TYR A 224 11.00 8.11 0.68
CA TYR A 224 10.95 6.97 1.57
C TYR A 224 10.74 5.69 0.75
N VAL A 225 11.54 4.67 1.03
CA VAL A 225 11.37 3.32 0.50
C VAL A 225 11.33 2.36 1.68
N GLU A 226 10.21 1.67 1.85
CA GLU A 226 9.97 0.75 2.94
C GLU A 226 9.75 -0.65 2.38
N LEU A 227 10.41 -1.67 2.92
CA LEU A 227 10.08 -3.08 2.62
C LEU A 227 9.22 -3.60 3.76
N TRP A 228 8.10 -4.20 3.41
CA TRP A 228 7.12 -4.75 4.33
C TRP A 228 6.94 -6.25 4.10
N VAL A 229 6.64 -6.96 5.18
CA VAL A 229 6.28 -8.36 5.20
C VAL A 229 4.91 -8.54 5.85
N GLU A 230 4.02 -9.30 5.22
CA GLU A 230 2.71 -9.63 5.76
C GLU A 230 2.44 -11.12 5.65
N ASN A 231 2.15 -11.73 6.79
CA ASN A 231 1.70 -13.10 6.88
C ASN A 231 0.17 -13.11 6.99
N THR A 232 -0.46 -13.86 6.09
CA THR A 232 -1.88 -14.17 6.12
C THR A 232 -2.05 -15.48 6.89
N PRO A 233 -2.72 -15.48 8.05
CA PRO A 233 -2.97 -16.71 8.79
C PRO A 233 -3.87 -17.65 7.99
N PRO A 234 -3.71 -18.98 8.13
CA PRO A 234 -4.55 -19.96 7.45
C PRO A 234 -6.01 -19.85 7.94
N PRO A 235 -6.99 -20.32 7.13
CA PRO A 235 -8.42 -20.27 7.49
C PRO A 235 -8.75 -20.98 8.80
N ASN A 236 -8.05 -22.08 9.13
CA ASN A 236 -8.34 -22.92 10.29
C ASN A 236 -7.30 -22.85 11.43
N LEU A 237 -6.37 -21.88 11.43
CA LEU A 237 -5.29 -21.72 12.42
C LEU A 237 -4.31 -22.91 12.56
N VAL A 238 -4.47 -24.00 11.80
CA VAL A 238 -3.73 -25.27 11.93
C VAL A 238 -2.75 -25.54 10.76
N GLU A 239 -2.81 -24.78 9.66
CA GLU A 239 -1.91 -24.92 8.50
C GLU A 239 -0.89 -23.77 8.35
N PHE A 240 0.03 -23.87 7.40
CA PHE A 240 0.95 -22.78 7.09
C PHE A 240 0.17 -21.64 6.42
N GLY A 241 0.33 -20.42 6.95
CA GLY A 241 -0.17 -19.22 6.30
C GLY A 241 0.56 -18.97 4.98
N SER A 242 0.20 -17.89 4.29
CA SER A 242 1.03 -17.32 3.23
C SER A 242 1.77 -16.10 3.75
N CYS A 243 2.90 -15.78 3.15
CA CYS A 243 3.59 -14.54 3.36
C CYS A 243 3.65 -13.74 2.05
N ARG A 244 3.65 -12.42 2.19
CA ARG A 244 3.78 -11.43 1.13
C ARG A 244 4.88 -10.46 1.49
N LEU A 245 5.68 -10.09 0.51
CA LEU A 245 6.60 -8.96 0.61
C LEU A 245 6.15 -7.87 -0.35
N TYR A 246 6.31 -6.61 0.05
CA TYR A 246 6.05 -5.48 -0.83
C TYR A 246 6.86 -4.26 -0.43
N PHE A 247 7.15 -3.40 -1.40
CA PHE A 247 7.70 -2.09 -1.13
C PHE A 247 6.60 -1.06 -1.02
N VAL A 248 6.77 -0.11 -0.10
CA VAL A 248 6.01 1.13 -0.06
C VAL A 248 6.96 2.25 -0.37
N VAL A 249 6.66 2.98 -1.44
CA VAL A 249 7.49 4.08 -1.92
C VAL A 249 6.68 5.36 -1.78
N LEU A 250 7.17 6.28 -0.98
CA LEU A 250 6.50 7.54 -0.66
C LEU A 250 7.44 8.69 -0.99
N GLN A 251 7.05 9.54 -1.93
CA GLN A 251 7.71 10.82 -2.08
C GLN A 251 7.04 11.90 -1.24
N GLU A 252 7.85 12.57 -0.43
CA GLU A 252 7.45 13.80 0.24
C GLU A 252 8.18 14.97 -0.42
N LEU A 253 7.36 15.81 -1.02
CA LEU A 253 7.72 16.85 -1.95
C LEU A 253 7.48 18.21 -1.30
N LYS A 254 8.61 18.83 -0.97
CA LYS A 254 8.79 20.21 -0.56
C LYS A 254 8.60 20.44 0.94
N LYS A 255 9.71 20.86 1.54
CA LYS A 255 9.72 21.56 2.83
C LYS A 255 8.90 22.84 2.67
N THR A 256 7.70 22.88 3.25
CA THR A 256 6.88 24.09 3.37
C THR A 256 6.93 24.60 4.81
N PHE A 257 6.23 25.71 5.10
CA PHE A 257 6.01 26.12 6.48
C PHE A 257 5.32 24.97 7.24
N GLY A 258 5.97 24.43 8.27
CA GLY A 258 5.41 23.40 9.14
C GLY A 258 5.63 21.93 8.75
N GLY A 259 6.46 21.60 7.75
CA GLY A 259 6.91 20.22 7.53
C GLY A 259 7.07 19.78 6.07
N TRP A 260 7.07 18.46 5.88
CA TRP A 260 7.15 17.78 4.58
C TRP A 260 5.75 17.41 4.10
N ARG A 261 5.46 17.64 2.81
CA ARG A 261 4.14 17.43 2.19
C ARG A 261 4.22 16.41 1.06
N SER A 262 3.15 15.68 0.76
CA SER A 262 3.08 14.87 -0.47
C SER A 262 2.78 15.78 -1.67
N ASN A 263 3.22 15.39 -2.87
CA ASN A 263 2.87 16.05 -4.13
C ASN A 263 2.74 14.97 -5.21
N GLU A 264 2.13 15.35 -6.32
CA GLU A 264 2.05 14.50 -7.50
C GLU A 264 3.44 14.25 -8.08
N THR A 265 3.73 13.00 -8.41
CA THR A 265 5.02 12.61 -9.00
C THR A 265 4.96 11.30 -9.77
N ASP A 266 6.03 11.05 -10.52
CA ASP A 266 6.28 9.79 -11.19
C ASP A 266 7.23 8.95 -10.35
N TYR A 267 6.94 7.66 -10.27
CA TYR A 267 7.72 6.66 -9.56
C TYR A 267 8.33 5.67 -10.54
N TYR A 268 9.58 5.32 -10.28
CA TYR A 268 10.35 4.39 -11.09
C TYR A 268 11.05 3.38 -10.19
N SER A 269 11.28 2.19 -10.73
CA SER A 269 12.09 1.18 -10.06
C SER A 269 13.01 0.50 -11.07
N ASN A 270 14.19 0.12 -10.62
CA ASN A 270 15.15 -0.63 -11.43
C ASN A 270 15.98 -1.56 -10.54
N GLY A 271 16.37 -2.71 -11.08
CA GLY A 271 17.34 -3.61 -10.43
C GLY A 271 16.88 -4.11 -9.07
N VAL A 272 15.59 -4.43 -8.93
CA VAL A 272 15.07 -5.05 -7.71
C VAL A 272 15.38 -6.54 -7.76
N ASN A 273 16.30 -6.97 -6.91
CA ASN A 273 16.80 -8.34 -6.83
C ASN A 273 16.70 -8.80 -5.37
N LEU A 274 15.65 -9.54 -5.03
CA LEU A 274 15.46 -10.08 -3.68
C LEU A 274 15.60 -11.61 -3.69
N LYS A 275 16.21 -12.13 -2.64
CA LYS A 275 16.19 -13.53 -2.26
C LYS A 275 15.55 -13.63 -0.88
N PHE A 276 14.59 -14.50 -0.72
CA PHE A 276 13.93 -14.71 0.56
C PHE A 276 13.66 -16.18 0.80
N THR A 277 13.59 -16.55 2.07
CA THR A 277 13.29 -17.91 2.50
C THR A 277 11.97 -17.94 3.25
N SER A 278 11.24 -19.04 3.12
CA SER A 278 10.06 -19.31 3.92
C SER A 278 10.29 -20.52 4.83
N THR A 279 9.64 -20.51 5.99
CA THR A 279 9.54 -21.68 6.86
C THR A 279 8.13 -22.27 6.78
N HIS A 280 8.07 -23.51 6.30
CA HIS A 280 6.89 -24.37 6.28
C HIS A 280 7.37 -25.83 6.35
N ASN A 281 6.52 -26.73 6.82
CA ASN A 281 6.78 -28.16 6.67
C ASN A 281 6.25 -28.58 5.29
N LEU A 282 6.97 -29.44 4.57
CA LEU A 282 6.61 -30.12 3.29
C LEU A 282 7.25 -29.58 2.00
N SER A 283 7.15 -30.39 0.93
CA SER A 283 7.80 -30.44 -0.39
C SER A 283 7.73 -29.19 -1.30
N ILE A 284 7.54 -28.01 -0.73
CA ILE A 284 7.49 -26.73 -1.45
C ILE A 284 8.85 -26.03 -1.31
N PRO A 285 9.35 -25.32 -2.35
CA PRO A 285 10.58 -24.55 -2.24
C PRO A 285 10.57 -23.63 -1.00
N ASN A 286 11.64 -23.68 -0.23
CA ASN A 286 11.84 -22.82 0.94
C ASN A 286 12.64 -21.55 0.59
N SER A 287 12.99 -21.37 -0.67
CA SER A 287 13.75 -20.23 -1.18
C SER A 287 13.13 -19.74 -2.47
N TYR A 288 13.02 -18.43 -2.57
CA TYR A 288 12.40 -17.73 -3.68
C TYR A 288 13.29 -16.54 -4.07
N SER A 289 13.21 -16.16 -5.34
CA SER A 289 13.89 -14.98 -5.85
C SER A 289 12.96 -14.13 -6.69
N PHE A 290 13.03 -12.82 -6.49
CA PHE A 290 12.44 -11.83 -7.38
C PHE A 290 13.56 -11.05 -8.04
N ASN A 291 13.67 -11.10 -9.37
CA ASN A 291 14.63 -10.32 -10.14
C ASN A 291 13.86 -9.56 -11.21
N GLY A 292 13.81 -8.23 -11.13
CA GLY A 292 13.07 -7.45 -12.09
C GLY A 292 12.96 -5.97 -11.77
N SER A 293 12.00 -5.34 -12.42
CA SER A 293 11.61 -3.95 -12.21
C SER A 293 10.09 -3.89 -12.23
N PHE A 294 9.54 -2.96 -11.48
CA PHE A 294 8.14 -2.61 -11.56
C PHE A 294 7.92 -1.55 -12.64
N ASN A 295 6.75 -1.57 -13.25
CA ASN A 295 6.34 -0.57 -14.22
C ASN A 295 6.37 0.83 -13.60
N ALA A 296 6.74 1.83 -14.41
CA ALA A 296 6.66 3.21 -13.99
C ALA A 296 5.20 3.60 -13.71
N ILE A 297 4.99 4.37 -12.64
CA ILE A 297 3.67 4.88 -12.25
C ILE A 297 3.75 6.40 -12.29
N GLN A 298 2.94 7.04 -13.12
CA GLN A 298 3.04 8.46 -13.43
C GLN A 298 1.89 9.27 -12.83
N GLY A 299 2.17 10.52 -12.44
CA GLY A 299 1.14 11.50 -12.07
C GLY A 299 0.31 11.13 -10.84
N VAL A 300 0.91 10.48 -9.83
CA VAL A 300 0.19 9.99 -8.65
C VAL A 300 0.60 10.73 -7.37
N THR A 301 -0.37 10.94 -6.48
CA THR A 301 -0.15 11.52 -5.15
C THR A 301 -0.23 10.44 -4.08
N GLY A 302 0.69 10.50 -3.11
CA GLY A 302 0.71 9.59 -1.96
C GLY A 302 1.58 8.35 -2.18
N PRO A 303 1.52 7.38 -1.25
CA PRO A 303 2.36 6.19 -1.27
C PRO A 303 1.97 5.21 -2.38
N ILE A 304 2.98 4.54 -2.94
CA ILE A 304 2.85 3.49 -3.94
C ILE A 304 3.25 2.16 -3.35
N ILE A 305 2.44 1.13 -3.58
CA ILE A 305 2.75 -0.23 -3.18
C ILE A 305 3.26 -0.99 -4.39
N TYR A 306 4.52 -1.41 -4.37
CA TYR A 306 5.10 -2.32 -5.33
C TYR A 306 5.17 -3.71 -4.74
N ASN A 307 4.24 -4.56 -5.14
CA ASN A 307 4.04 -5.82 -4.47
C ASN A 307 4.78 -6.96 -5.17
N MET A 308 5.15 -7.97 -4.39
CA MET A 308 5.70 -9.21 -4.91
C MET A 308 4.66 -10.34 -4.78
N PRO A 309 4.81 -11.43 -5.55
CA PRO A 309 3.95 -12.60 -5.41
C PRO A 309 3.89 -13.09 -3.95
N SER A 310 2.73 -13.57 -3.52
CA SER A 310 2.61 -14.28 -2.25
C SER A 310 3.25 -15.66 -2.35
N PHE A 311 3.72 -16.17 -1.22
CA PHE A 311 4.38 -17.46 -1.13
C PHE A 311 3.93 -18.19 0.14
N PRO A 312 3.90 -19.53 0.13
CA PRO A 312 3.48 -20.32 1.28
C PRO A 312 4.52 -20.27 2.41
N GLY A 313 4.02 -20.36 3.64
CA GLY A 313 4.82 -20.31 4.86
C GLY A 313 5.05 -18.90 5.37
N TYR A 314 5.83 -18.80 6.45
CA TYR A 314 6.25 -17.53 7.03
C TYR A 314 7.57 -17.11 6.42
N CYS A 315 7.74 -15.84 6.04
CA CYS A 315 9.05 -15.35 5.62
C CYS A 315 10.05 -15.45 6.79
N SER A 316 11.16 -16.14 6.57
CA SER A 316 12.21 -16.40 7.54
C SER A 316 13.50 -15.60 7.28
N SER A 317 13.73 -15.14 6.06
CA SER A 317 14.78 -14.18 5.74
C SER A 317 14.47 -13.48 4.44
N VAL A 318 14.97 -12.26 4.29
CA VAL A 318 15.00 -11.53 3.02
C VAL A 318 16.34 -10.81 2.92
N THR A 319 16.98 -10.93 1.76
CA THR A 319 18.24 -10.27 1.41
C THR A 319 18.11 -9.79 -0.03
N GLY A 320 18.89 -8.79 -0.41
CA GLY A 320 18.88 -8.36 -1.81
C GLY A 320 19.16 -6.89 -1.99
N THR A 321 18.81 -6.39 -3.16
CA THR A 321 18.98 -4.99 -3.53
C THR A 321 17.77 -4.45 -4.27
N GLY A 322 17.65 -3.13 -4.30
CA GLY A 322 16.68 -2.45 -5.12
C GLY A 322 17.07 -1.00 -5.33
N ARG A 323 16.52 -0.40 -6.38
CA ARG A 323 16.59 1.04 -6.61
C ARG A 323 15.21 1.55 -6.95
N PHE A 324 14.75 2.51 -6.16
CA PHE A 324 13.52 3.26 -6.44
C PHE A 324 13.88 4.73 -6.53
N THR A 325 13.35 5.38 -7.54
CA THR A 325 13.53 6.82 -7.77
C THR A 325 12.19 7.44 -8.05
N THR A 326 12.17 8.77 -8.03
CA THR A 326 11.00 9.53 -8.46
C THR A 326 11.42 10.73 -9.28
N GLY A 327 10.46 11.37 -9.96
CA GLY A 327 10.73 12.60 -10.71
C GLY A 327 11.35 13.73 -9.86
N GLY A 328 11.22 13.68 -8.52
CA GLY A 328 11.90 14.62 -7.63
C GLY A 328 13.09 14.09 -6.85
N VAL A 329 13.39 12.80 -6.88
CA VAL A 329 14.63 12.24 -6.35
C VAL A 329 15.17 11.25 -7.39
N PRO A 330 15.64 11.75 -8.55
CA PRO A 330 16.03 10.90 -9.69
C PRO A 330 17.32 10.12 -9.41
N ASP A 331 18.19 10.67 -8.57
CA ASP A 331 19.52 10.12 -8.28
C ASP A 331 19.54 9.27 -7.00
N ALA A 332 18.38 8.81 -6.51
CA ALA A 332 18.35 7.93 -5.34
C ALA A 332 19.23 6.68 -5.60
N PRO A 333 20.19 6.37 -4.70
CA PRO A 333 21.08 5.24 -4.87
C PRO A 333 20.33 3.92 -4.74
N GLY A 334 20.96 2.85 -5.23
CA GLY A 334 20.54 1.50 -4.87
C GLY A 334 20.75 1.26 -3.36
N PHE A 335 19.94 0.38 -2.80
CA PHE A 335 20.03 -0.05 -1.41
C PHE A 335 20.07 -1.57 -1.34
N GLY A 336 20.50 -2.12 -0.20
CA GLY A 336 20.51 -3.56 0.05
C GLY A 336 20.10 -3.93 1.47
N TYR A 337 19.60 -5.16 1.60
CA TYR A 337 18.98 -5.76 2.79
C TYR A 337 19.83 -6.87 3.38
#